data_AF-A0A9D7HPU0-F1
#
_entry.id   AF-A0A9D7HPU0-F1
#
_cell.length_a   1.000
_cell.length_b   1.000
_cell.length_c   1.000
_cell.angle_alpha   90.00
_cell.angle_beta   90.00
_cell.angle_gamma   90.00
#
_symmetry.space_group_name_H-M   'P 1'
#
loop_
_entity.id
_entity.type
_entity.pdbx_description
1 polymer ?
#
loop_
_entity_poly.entity_id
_entity_poly.type
_entity_poly.pdbx_seq_one_letter_code
_entity_poly.pdbx_strand_id
1 'polypeptide(L)'
;MKDLWLFTTRFPYGHNEPFLENELPFLSQRFRRIRIVPLIRDEGMRPLPPNVEVMPPPEEPYRSASPLLVLRYARTWSVLRSTVRASAPSDEVLRRRWPEARAAMRQAIQRMHRMRLGLSSRTTIRSRWCSIAIGWPIKPRPSH
;
A
#
# COMPACT_ATOMS: atom_id res chain seq x y z
N MET A 1 2.67 0.50 -21.50
CA MET A 1 1.89 -0.15 -20.41
C MET A 1 2.67 -0.09 -19.10
N LYS A 2 1.97 -0.02 -17.96
CA LYS A 2 2.53 0.22 -16.62
C LYS A 2 2.43 -1.02 -15.73
N ASP A 3 3.37 -1.16 -14.80
CA ASP A 3 3.34 -2.18 -13.74
C ASP A 3 2.70 -1.58 -12.47
N LEU A 4 1.91 -2.36 -11.73
CA LEU A 4 1.27 -1.96 -10.47
C LEU A 4 1.88 -2.73 -9.30
N TRP A 5 2.19 -2.04 -8.21
CA TRP A 5 2.57 -2.66 -6.95
C TRP A 5 1.54 -2.32 -5.87
N LEU A 6 1.04 -3.36 -5.21
CA LEU A 6 0.04 -3.32 -4.16
C LEU A 6 0.67 -3.79 -2.86
N PHE A 7 0.76 -2.90 -1.88
CA PHE A 7 1.13 -3.27 -0.52
C PHE A 7 -0.14 -3.50 0.28
N THR A 8 -0.33 -4.72 0.76
CA THR A 8 -1.52 -5.20 1.47
C THR A 8 -1.15 -5.63 2.88
N THR A 9 -2.15 -5.77 3.75
CA THR A 9 -1.89 -6.28 5.11
C THR A 9 -1.88 -7.80 5.09
N ARG A 10 -2.92 -8.42 4.52
CA ARG A 10 -3.07 -9.87 4.47
C ARG A 10 -3.43 -10.37 3.07
N PHE A 11 -4.07 -9.57 2.22
CA PHE A 11 -4.44 -10.02 0.88
C PHE A 11 -3.23 -10.50 0.07
N PRO A 12 -3.27 -11.67 -0.60
CA PRO A 12 -4.45 -12.48 -0.91
C PRO A 12 -4.80 -13.56 0.11
N TYR A 13 -4.19 -13.51 1.30
CA TYR A 13 -4.38 -14.49 2.36
C TYR A 13 -5.56 -14.16 3.28
N GLY A 14 -6.22 -15.21 3.79
CA GLY A 14 -7.36 -15.12 4.70
C GLY A 14 -8.57 -14.38 4.11
N HIS A 15 -9.47 -13.87 4.97
CA HIS A 15 -10.73 -13.21 4.58
C HIS A 15 -10.70 -11.67 4.66
N ASN A 16 -9.54 -11.09 5.00
CA ASN A 16 -9.37 -9.64 5.10
C ASN A 16 -9.26 -8.98 3.72
N GLU A 17 -9.59 -7.68 3.64
CA GLU A 17 -9.51 -6.88 2.40
C GLU A 17 -10.37 -7.41 1.21
N PRO A 18 -11.65 -7.80 1.39
CA PRO A 18 -12.50 -8.37 0.31
C PRO A 18 -12.76 -7.41 -0.85
N PHE A 19 -12.65 -6.11 -0.64
CA PHE A 19 -12.75 -5.13 -1.73
C PHE A 19 -11.66 -5.33 -2.79
N LEU A 20 -10.47 -5.84 -2.40
CA LEU A 20 -9.34 -6.00 -3.30
C LEU A 20 -9.61 -7.13 -4.27
N GLU A 21 -10.28 -8.18 -3.80
CA GLU A 21 -10.76 -9.28 -4.63
C GLU A 21 -11.66 -8.78 -5.76
N ASN A 22 -12.59 -7.86 -5.46
CA ASN A 22 -13.49 -7.28 -6.46
C ASN A 22 -12.80 -6.24 -7.37
N GLU A 23 -11.80 -5.49 -6.88
CA GLU A 23 -11.10 -4.46 -7.67
C GLU A 23 -10.03 -5.09 -8.60
N LEU A 24 -9.45 -6.23 -8.22
CA LEU A 24 -8.31 -6.83 -8.90
C LEU A 24 -8.58 -7.20 -10.37
N PRO A 25 -9.76 -7.72 -10.77
CA PRO A 25 -10.10 -7.95 -12.18
C PRO A 25 -10.11 -6.68 -13.04
N PHE A 26 -10.48 -5.53 -12.48
CA PHE A 26 -10.46 -4.27 -13.21
C PHE A 26 -9.03 -3.72 -13.31
N LEU A 27 -8.24 -3.88 -12.24
CA LEU A 27 -6.83 -3.49 -12.26
C LEU A 27 -6.02 -4.35 -13.23
N SER A 28 -6.30 -5.66 -13.32
CA SER A 28 -5.58 -6.57 -14.21
C SER A 28 -5.75 -6.22 -15.69
N GLN A 29 -6.88 -5.61 -16.07
CA GLN A 29 -7.10 -5.11 -17.44
C GLN A 29 -6.26 -3.87 -17.77
N ARG A 30 -5.94 -3.04 -16.76
CA ARG A 30 -5.27 -1.73 -16.97
C ARG A 30 -3.75 -1.79 -16.82
N PHE A 31 -3.25 -2.76 -16.07
CA PHE A 31 -1.83 -2.90 -15.77
C PHE A 31 -1.26 -4.16 -16.40
N ARG A 32 -0.04 -4.07 -16.94
CA ARG A 32 0.63 -5.21 -17.58
C ARG A 32 0.92 -6.32 -16.57
N ARG A 33 1.36 -5.92 -15.38
CA ARG A 33 1.73 -6.81 -14.28
C ARG A 33 1.34 -6.16 -12.97
N ILE A 34 0.76 -6.93 -12.08
CA ILE A 34 0.41 -6.51 -10.72
C ILE A 34 1.21 -7.36 -9.75
N ARG A 35 1.88 -6.72 -8.79
CA ARG A 35 2.61 -7.41 -7.73
C ARG A 35 2.01 -7.05 -6.39
N ILE A 36 1.60 -8.06 -5.64
CA ILE A 36 1.00 -7.93 -4.32
C ILE A 36 2.04 -8.30 -3.29
N VAL A 37 2.29 -7.42 -2.33
CA VAL A 37 3.23 -7.62 -1.24
C VAL A 37 2.43 -7.57 0.07
N PRO A 38 2.02 -8.73 0.61
CA PRO A 38 1.35 -8.81 1.89
C PRO A 38 2.31 -8.55 3.06
N LEU A 39 1.78 -8.04 4.17
CA LEU A 39 2.55 -7.95 5.42
C LEU A 39 2.66 -9.29 6.10
N ILE A 40 1.51 -9.96 6.18
CA ILE A 40 1.30 -11.16 6.97
C ILE A 40 0.82 -12.21 5.97
N ARG A 41 1.53 -13.33 5.98
CA ARG A 41 1.07 -14.54 5.31
C ARG A 41 0.14 -15.28 6.25
N ASP A 42 -1.02 -15.65 5.74
CA ASP A 42 -2.05 -16.38 6.48
C ASP A 42 -2.42 -17.65 5.70
N GLU A 43 -3.24 -18.52 6.29
CA GLU A 43 -3.76 -19.70 5.60
C GLU A 43 -4.86 -19.34 4.60
N GLY A 44 -4.95 -20.14 3.53
CA GLY A 44 -5.88 -19.92 2.42
C GLY A 44 -5.43 -18.77 1.51
N MET A 45 -5.18 -19.09 0.23
CA MET A 45 -4.87 -18.10 -0.81
C MET A 45 -6.02 -18.03 -1.79
N ARG A 46 -6.55 -16.83 -2.01
CA ARG A 46 -7.63 -16.62 -2.99
C ARG A 46 -7.11 -16.75 -4.43
N PRO A 47 -7.97 -17.13 -5.39
CA PRO A 47 -7.61 -17.16 -6.81
C PRO A 47 -7.24 -15.76 -7.30
N LEU A 48 -6.22 -15.69 -8.15
CA LEU A 48 -5.70 -14.43 -8.69
C LEU A 48 -5.71 -14.45 -10.22
N PRO A 49 -5.93 -13.28 -10.87
CA PRO A 49 -5.72 -13.12 -12.30
C PRO A 49 -4.30 -13.51 -12.74
N PRO A 50 -4.11 -13.97 -13.99
CA PRO A 50 -2.84 -14.53 -14.46
C PRO A 50 -1.67 -13.53 -14.50
N ASN A 51 -1.97 -12.23 -14.57
CA ASN A 51 -0.96 -11.15 -14.54
C ASN A 51 -0.70 -10.59 -13.13
N VAL A 52 -1.21 -11.25 -12.09
CA VAL A 52 -1.01 -10.90 -10.69
C VAL A 52 -0.06 -11.89 -10.04
N GLU A 53 0.98 -11.38 -9.40
CA GLU A 53 2.00 -12.15 -8.70
C GLU A 53 2.04 -11.74 -7.23
N VAL A 54 2.16 -12.72 -6.33
CA VAL A 54 2.32 -12.49 -4.90
C VAL A 54 3.80 -12.55 -4.56
N MET A 55 4.34 -11.42 -4.10
CA MET A 55 5.70 -11.32 -3.60
C MET A 55 5.74 -11.83 -2.15
N PRO A 56 6.87 -12.40 -1.69
CA PRO A 56 7.00 -12.78 -0.30
C PRO A 56 6.86 -11.56 0.63
N PRO A 57 6.32 -11.75 1.85
CA PRO A 57 6.28 -10.69 2.84
C PRO A 57 7.72 -10.24 3.19
N PRO A 58 7.91 -8.96 3.53
CA PRO A 58 9.21 -8.45 3.93
C PRO A 58 9.69 -9.13 5.22
N GLU A 59 10.95 -9.56 5.27
CA GLU A 59 11.57 -10.21 6.45
C GLU A 59 11.45 -9.38 7.74
N GLU A 60 11.50 -8.05 7.62
CA GLU A 60 11.35 -7.12 8.75
C GLU A 60 10.17 -6.17 8.49
N PRO A 61 8.92 -6.61 8.71
CA PRO A 61 7.71 -5.89 8.30
C PRO A 61 7.56 -4.54 9.00
N TYR A 62 8.09 -4.41 10.22
CA TYR A 62 7.96 -3.23 11.07
C TYR A 62 9.15 -2.25 10.95
N ARG A 63 10.19 -2.59 10.17
CA ARG A 63 11.37 -1.73 10.02
C ARG A 63 11.00 -0.43 9.32
N SER A 64 11.38 0.68 9.93
CA SER A 64 11.13 2.02 9.43
C SER A 64 12.33 2.56 8.63
N ALA A 65 12.04 3.36 7.61
CA ALA A 65 13.07 4.03 6.82
C ALA A 65 13.90 4.98 7.68
N SER A 66 15.22 5.03 7.50
CA SER A 66 16.07 6.03 8.15
C SER A 66 15.70 7.45 7.66
N PRO A 67 16.02 8.51 8.41
CA PRO A 67 15.78 9.89 7.96
C PRO A 67 16.39 10.20 6.58
N LEU A 68 17.63 9.74 6.35
CA LEU A 68 18.31 9.87 5.05
C LEU A 68 17.54 9.18 3.93
N LEU A 69 16.96 8.01 4.21
CA LEU A 69 16.17 7.28 3.24
C LEU A 69 14.84 7.98 2.95
N VAL A 70 14.19 8.55 3.97
CA VAL A 70 12.99 9.37 3.76
C VAL A 70 13.31 10.59 2.89
N LEU A 71 14.45 11.25 3.12
CA LEU A 71 14.90 12.39 2.30
C LEU A 71 15.14 11.96 0.84
N ARG A 72 15.80 10.81 0.63
CA ARG A 72 15.99 10.23 -0.71
C ARG A 72 14.66 9.99 -1.45
N TYR A 73 13.60 9.66 -0.71
CA TYR A 73 12.26 9.45 -1.24
C TYR A 73 11.29 10.60 -0.92
N ALA A 74 11.78 11.86 -0.87
CA ALA A 74 10.99 13.02 -0.47
C ALA A 74 9.70 13.21 -1.29
N ARG A 75 9.74 12.95 -2.61
CA ARG A 75 8.54 13.00 -3.47
C ARG A 75 7.49 11.97 -3.04
N THR A 76 7.90 10.72 -2.82
CA THR A 76 7.02 9.66 -2.32
C THR A 76 6.47 10.01 -0.94
N TRP A 77 7.30 10.57 -0.07
CA TRP A 77 6.87 11.05 1.24
C TRP A 77 5.77 12.11 1.15
N SER A 78 5.91 13.09 0.25
CA SER A 78 4.87 14.11 0.02
C SER A 78 3.55 13.52 -0.46
N VAL A 79 3.60 12.55 -1.38
CA VAL A 79 2.39 11.84 -1.87
C VAL A 79 1.74 11.01 -0.77
N LEU A 80 2.53 10.31 0.04
CA LEU A 80 2.00 9.55 1.18
C LEU A 80 1.33 10.51 2.18
N ARG A 81 1.99 11.62 2.52
CA ARG A 81 1.44 12.62 3.44
C ARG A 81 0.14 13.24 2.91
N SER A 82 0.05 13.56 1.62
CA SER A 82 -1.20 14.09 1.03
C SER A 82 -2.31 13.06 1.06
N THR A 83 -1.99 11.78 0.80
CA THR A 83 -2.95 10.67 0.85
C THR A 83 -3.46 10.42 2.26
N VAL A 84 -2.58 10.42 3.26
CA VAL A 84 -2.96 10.41 4.68
C VAL A 84 -3.90 11.58 4.96
N ARG A 85 -3.50 12.81 4.66
CA ARG A 85 -4.36 13.97 4.96
C ARG A 85 -5.74 13.88 4.30
N ALA A 86 -5.79 13.48 3.04
CA ALA A 86 -7.04 13.36 2.28
C ALA A 86 -7.96 12.23 2.77
N SER A 87 -7.41 11.20 3.40
CA SER A 87 -8.20 10.06 3.90
C SER A 87 -8.70 10.30 5.33
N ALA A 88 -8.26 11.38 5.99
CA ALA A 88 -8.62 11.68 7.37
C ALA A 88 -10.09 12.10 7.49
N PRO A 89 -10.87 11.52 8.41
CA PRO A 89 -12.26 11.94 8.62
C PRO A 89 -12.34 13.35 9.24
N SER A 90 -11.36 13.73 10.07
CA SER A 90 -11.22 15.06 10.66
C SER A 90 -9.77 15.35 11.04
N ASP A 91 -9.43 16.64 11.20
CA ASP A 91 -8.09 17.07 11.64
C ASP A 91 -7.75 16.61 13.05
N GLU A 92 -8.74 16.46 13.91
CA GLU A 92 -8.55 15.95 15.27
C GLU A 92 -8.11 14.47 15.26
N VAL A 93 -8.77 13.64 14.47
CA VAL A 93 -8.40 12.24 14.30
C VAL A 93 -7.02 12.12 13.65
N LEU A 94 -6.71 12.99 12.67
CA LEU A 94 -5.38 13.04 12.05
C LEU A 94 -4.29 13.35 13.07
N ARG A 95 -4.49 14.37 13.93
CA ARG A 95 -3.51 14.72 14.96
C ARG A 95 -3.29 13.57 15.94
N ARG A 96 -4.37 12.93 16.42
CA ARG A 96 -4.31 11.82 17.36
C ARG A 96 -3.56 10.60 16.77
N ARG A 97 -3.79 10.27 15.50
CA ARG A 97 -3.17 9.10 14.83
C ARG A 97 -1.93 9.42 14.00
N TRP A 98 -1.43 10.66 14.06
CA TRP A 98 -0.26 11.08 13.29
C TRP A 98 1.00 10.24 13.56
N PRO A 99 1.32 9.81 14.80
CA PRO A 99 2.48 8.96 15.07
C PRO A 99 2.41 7.62 14.32
N GLU A 100 1.25 6.96 14.35
CA GLU A 100 0.99 5.68 13.68
C GLU A 100 1.09 5.84 12.15
N ALA A 101 0.43 6.88 11.61
CA ALA A 101 0.49 7.20 10.19
C ALA A 101 1.92 7.46 9.72
N ARG A 102 2.71 8.21 10.51
CA ARG A 102 4.12 8.50 10.23
C ARG A 102 4.97 7.23 10.25
N ALA A 103 4.75 6.34 11.21
CA ALA A 103 5.44 5.04 11.28
C ALA A 103 5.11 4.18 10.05
N ALA A 104 3.84 4.07 9.68
CA ALA A 104 3.38 3.34 8.51
C ALA A 104 3.99 3.88 7.19
N MET A 105 4.03 5.21 7.03
CA MET A 105 4.68 5.85 5.88
C MET A 105 6.18 5.52 5.81
N ARG A 106 6.89 5.54 6.95
CA ARG A 106 8.32 5.18 7.01
C ARG A 106 8.55 3.72 6.69
N GLN A 107 7.70 2.82 7.18
CA GLN A 107 7.75 1.40 6.82
C GLN A 107 7.47 1.18 5.33
N ALA A 108 6.55 1.95 4.73
CA ALA A 108 6.29 1.88 3.29
C ALA A 108 7.51 2.28 2.46
N ILE A 109 8.22 3.36 2.84
CA ILE A 109 9.48 3.77 2.18
C ILE A 109 10.57 2.71 2.34
N GLN A 110 10.73 2.15 3.54
CA GLN A 110 11.74 1.11 3.79
C GLN A 110 11.50 -0.13 2.93
N ARG A 111 10.24 -0.55 2.83
CA ARG A 111 9.83 -1.69 2.00
C ARG A 111 10.07 -1.41 0.52
N MET A 112 9.64 -0.25 0.04
CA MET A 112 9.88 0.20 -1.32
C MET A 112 11.38 0.21 -1.67
N HIS A 113 12.22 0.63 -0.73
CA HIS A 113 13.67 0.64 -0.89
C HIS A 113 14.29 -0.76 -0.88
N ARG A 114 13.95 -1.60 0.11
CA ARG A 114 14.51 -2.96 0.28
C ARG A 114 14.16 -3.89 -0.86
N MET A 115 12.95 -3.78 -1.39
CA MET A 115 12.54 -4.56 -2.56
C MET A 115 13.29 -4.15 -3.83
N ARG A 116 14.27 -3.23 -3.76
CA ARG A 116 15.07 -2.72 -4.89
C ARG A 116 14.20 -2.59 -6.12
N LEU A 117 13.09 -1.88 -5.98
CA LEU A 117 12.26 -1.54 -7.13
C LEU A 117 13.18 -0.76 -8.08
N GLY A 118 13.71 -1.46 -9.09
CA GLY A 118 14.16 -0.88 -10.33
C GLY A 118 12.92 -0.25 -10.95
N LEU A 119 12.56 0.92 -10.44
CA LEU A 119 11.46 1.72 -10.96
C LEU A 119 11.94 2.20 -12.32
N SER A 120 11.71 1.35 -13.32
CA SER A 120 11.50 1.85 -14.66
C SER A 120 10.43 2.93 -14.56
N SER A 121 10.51 3.96 -15.39
CA SER A 121 9.59 5.10 -15.47
C SER A 121 8.12 4.72 -15.72
N ARG A 122 7.81 3.43 -15.81
CA ARG A 122 6.49 2.83 -16.05
C ARG A 122 5.84 2.19 -14.82
N THR A 123 6.42 2.29 -13.61
CA THR A 123 5.85 1.65 -12.42
C THR A 123 4.93 2.59 -11.64
N THR A 124 3.71 2.14 -11.32
CA THR A 124 2.76 2.82 -10.45
C THR A 124 2.70 2.10 -9.11
N ILE A 125 2.89 2.85 -8.02
CA ILE A 125 2.81 2.31 -6.65
C ILE A 125 1.48 2.73 -6.05
N ARG A 126 0.69 1.76 -5.58
CA ARG A 126 -0.48 2.00 -4.73
C ARG A 126 -0.23 1.30 -3.39
N SER A 127 -0.05 2.06 -2.33
CA SER A 127 -0.06 1.51 -0.97
C SER A 127 -1.39 1.86 -0.30
N ARG A 128 -2.23 0.86 -0.02
CA ARG A 128 -3.42 1.06 0.83
C ARG A 128 -3.07 1.20 2.32
N TRP A 129 -1.79 1.01 2.66
CA TRP A 129 -1.19 1.35 3.96
C TRP A 129 -1.50 2.76 4.44
N CYS A 130 -1.65 3.72 3.53
CA CYS A 130 -2.04 5.08 3.90
C CYS A 130 -3.45 5.18 4.47
N SER A 131 -4.38 4.29 4.07
CA SER A 131 -5.77 4.32 4.50
C SER A 131 -6.08 3.27 5.57
N ILE A 132 -5.43 2.10 5.52
CA ILE A 132 -5.68 0.97 6.44
C ILE A 132 -4.81 1.04 7.70
N ALA A 133 -3.55 1.50 7.62
CA ALA A 133 -2.68 1.59 8.81
C ALA A 133 -3.14 2.66 9.81
N ILE A 134 -4.09 3.52 9.43
CA ILE A 134 -4.70 4.55 10.28
C ILE A 134 -6.11 4.13 10.72
N GLY A 135 -6.58 2.92 10.35
CA GLY A 135 -7.89 2.39 10.72
C GLY A 135 -9.04 3.32 10.37
N TRP A 136 -8.96 4.02 9.23
CA TRP A 136 -10.02 4.95 8.84
C TRP A 136 -11.15 4.23 8.10
N PRO A 137 -12.41 4.52 8.46
CA PRO A 137 -13.52 4.12 7.62
C PRO A 137 -13.35 4.82 6.28
N ILE A 138 -13.32 4.03 5.20
CA ILE A 138 -13.35 4.55 3.84
C ILE A 138 -14.68 5.30 3.72
N LYS A 139 -14.66 6.64 3.66
CA LYS A 139 -15.87 7.39 3.32
C LYS A 139 -16.33 6.89 1.94
N PRO A 140 -17.56 6.38 1.79
CA PRO A 140 -18.09 6.12 0.46
C PRO A 140 -18.01 7.44 -0.32
N ARG A 141 -17.58 7.37 -1.58
CA ARG A 141 -17.69 8.54 -2.47
C ARG A 141 -19.14 9.01 -2.45
N PRO A 142 -19.42 10.31 -2.31
CA PRO A 142 -20.76 10.79 -2.60
C PRO A 142 -21.02 10.47 -4.08
N SER A 143 -22.09 9.74 -4.32
CA SER A 143 -22.66 9.53 -5.65
C SER A 143 -23.24 10.86 -6.12
N HIS A 144 -22.47 11.60 -6.91
CA HIS A 144 -22.94 12.70 -7.76
C HIS A 144 -22.11 12.74 -9.04
#